data_AF-A0A4Z1C7P8-F1
#
_entry.id   AF-A0A4Z1C7P8-F1
#
_cell.length_a   1.000
_cell.length_b   1.000
_cell.length_c   1.000
_cell.angle_alpha   90.00
_cell.angle_beta   90.00
_cell.angle_gamma   90.00
#
_symmetry.space_group_name_H-M   'P 1'
#
loop_
_entity.id
_entity.type
_entity.pdbx_description
1 polymer ?
#
loop_
_entity_poly.entity_id
_entity_poly.type
_entity_poly.pdbx_seq_one_letter_code
_entity_poly.pdbx_strand_id
1 'polypeptide(L)'
;MVDLVAVDEAGEDLVHELWPLYRSVFGDFDRVDAWRDQVWDRHAARAGFRLALARDGSGLVGFAYGYTGERGQWWTDTAATVLHPEVASDWLGGHSSW
;
A
#
# COMPACT_ATOMS: atom_id res chain seq x y z
N MET A 1 -20.06 7.43 -12.84
CA MET A 1 -18.92 8.36 -13.12
C MET A 1 -17.94 8.07 -12.01
N VAL A 2 -16.68 7.76 -12.34
CA VAL A 2 -15.72 7.39 -11.30
C VAL A 2 -15.05 8.65 -10.76
N ASP A 3 -15.19 8.88 -9.45
CA ASP A 3 -14.54 9.94 -8.71
C ASP A 3 -13.29 9.40 -8.02
N LEU A 4 -12.19 10.15 -8.08
CA LEU A 4 -10.92 9.79 -7.45
C LEU A 4 -10.61 10.74 -6.30
N VAL A 5 -10.38 10.19 -5.11
CA VAL A 5 -10.07 10.95 -3.89
C VAL A 5 -8.75 10.48 -3.33
N ALA A 6 -7.81 11.41 -3.13
CA ALA A 6 -6.58 11.15 -2.38
C ALA A 6 -6.80 11.50 -0.91
N VAL A 7 -6.39 10.60 -0.02
CA VAL A 7 -6.40 10.80 1.44
C VAL A 7 -5.01 10.54 2.00
N ASP A 8 -4.61 11.38 2.95
CA ASP A 8 -3.30 11.30 3.61
C ASP A 8 -3.30 10.36 4.82
N GLU A 9 -4.49 9.98 5.31
CA GLU A 9 -4.67 9.11 6.46
C GLU A 9 -5.80 8.10 6.20
N ALA A 10 -5.59 6.87 6.64
CA ALA A 10 -6.61 5.84 6.63
C ALA A 10 -7.33 5.81 7.99
N GLY A 11 -8.60 6.21 8.03
CA GLY A 11 -9.44 6.02 9.22
C GLY A 11 -9.67 4.54 9.53
N GLU A 12 -9.92 4.20 10.80
CA GLU A 12 -10.11 2.81 11.24
C GLU A 12 -11.24 2.09 10.47
N ASP A 13 -12.31 2.80 10.13
CA ASP A 13 -13.46 2.25 9.42
C ASP A 13 -13.15 1.85 7.96
N LEU A 14 -12.09 2.41 7.37
CA LEU A 14 -11.75 2.22 5.96
C LEU A 14 -11.29 0.79 5.66
N VAL A 15 -10.74 0.09 6.66
CA VAL A 15 -10.32 -1.32 6.55
C VAL A 15 -11.47 -2.21 6.08
N HIS A 16 -12.68 -2.00 6.62
CA HIS A 16 -13.84 -2.82 6.28
C HIS A 16 -14.37 -2.55 4.87
N GLU A 17 -14.08 -1.38 4.30
CA GLU A 17 -14.43 -1.03 2.92
C GLU A 17 -13.39 -1.56 1.93
N LEU A 18 -12.10 -1.46 2.24
CA LEU A 18 -10.99 -1.90 1.39
C LEU A 18 -10.89 -3.42 1.29
N TRP A 19 -11.09 -4.12 2.42
CA TRP A 19 -10.85 -5.54 2.52
C TRP A 19 -11.66 -6.40 1.53
N PRO A 20 -12.98 -6.23 1.38
CA PRO A 20 -13.75 -7.00 0.40
C PRO A 20 -13.21 -6.86 -1.02
N LEU A 21 -12.79 -5.64 -1.40
CA LEU A 21 -12.23 -5.36 -2.72
C LEU A 21 -10.85 -5.98 -2.89
N TYR A 22 -9.94 -5.81 -1.91
CA TYR A 22 -8.62 -6.46 -1.92
C TYR A 22 -8.74 -7.98 -2.06
N ARG A 23 -9.59 -8.60 -1.22
CA ARG A 23 -9.82 -10.04 -1.21
C ARG A 23 -10.37 -10.54 -2.55
N SER A 24 -11.24 -9.77 -3.21
CA SER A 24 -11.82 -10.15 -4.50
C SER A 24 -10.79 -10.29 -5.63
N VAL A 25 -9.63 -9.63 -5.49
CA VAL A 25 -8.55 -9.63 -6.48
C VAL A 25 -7.44 -10.63 -6.11
N PHE A 26 -6.92 -10.56 -4.89
CA PHE A 26 -5.73 -11.32 -4.50
C PHE A 26 -6.05 -12.66 -3.84
N GLY A 27 -7.04 -12.70 -2.94
CA GLY A 27 -7.44 -13.92 -2.24
C GLY A 27 -6.33 -14.61 -1.42
N ASP A 28 -5.27 -13.89 -1.07
CA ASP A 28 -4.06 -14.37 -0.37
C ASP A 28 -4.19 -14.34 1.16
N PHE A 29 -5.28 -13.77 1.69
CA PHE A 29 -5.66 -13.82 3.09
C PHE A 29 -7.10 -14.31 3.24
N ASP A 30 -7.37 -15.15 4.26
CA ASP A 30 -8.72 -15.64 4.54
C ASP A 30 -9.51 -14.74 5.51
N ARG A 31 -8.81 -13.91 6.27
CA ARG A 31 -9.36 -13.09 7.36
C ARG A 31 -8.88 -11.65 7.27
N VAL A 32 -9.80 -10.72 7.53
CA VAL A 32 -9.50 -9.27 7.56
C VAL A 32 -8.41 -8.94 8.58
N ASP A 33 -8.46 -9.54 9.78
CA ASP A 33 -7.48 -9.27 10.84
C ASP A 33 -6.05 -9.63 10.40
N ALA A 34 -5.89 -10.76 9.69
CA ALA A 34 -4.58 -11.21 9.23
C ALA A 34 -4.01 -10.28 8.15
N TRP A 35 -4.85 -9.83 7.21
CA TRP A 35 -4.46 -8.85 6.21
C TRP A 35 -4.15 -7.49 6.85
N ARG A 36 -4.98 -7.06 7.80
CA ARG A 36 -4.82 -5.80 8.51
C ARG A 36 -3.47 -5.74 9.23
N ASP A 37 -3.19 -6.74 10.06
CA ASP A 37 -1.99 -6.77 10.90
C ASP A 37 -0.71 -6.91 10.08
N GLN A 38 -0.72 -7.75 9.03
CA GLN A 38 0.49 -8.09 8.28
C GLN A 38 0.79 -7.12 7.14
N VAL A 39 -0.25 -6.51 6.54
CA VAL A 39 -0.12 -5.67 5.35
C VAL A 39 -0.56 -4.25 5.67
N TRP A 40 -1.84 -4.06 5.99
CA TRP A 40 -2.44 -2.72 5.98
C TRP A 40 -1.82 -1.80 7.03
N ASP A 41 -1.86 -2.18 8.31
CA ASP A 41 -1.43 -1.32 9.41
C ASP A 41 0.08 -1.03 9.30
N ARG A 42 0.87 -2.03 8.86
CA ARG A 42 2.32 -1.88 8.62
C ARG A 42 2.61 -0.92 7.48
N HIS A 43 1.79 -0.86 6.43
CA HIS A 43 1.97 0.03 5.29
C HIS A 43 1.44 1.43 5.57
N ALA A 44 0.26 1.53 6.18
CA ALA A 44 -0.37 2.79 6.57
C ALA A 44 0.49 3.60 7.56
N ALA A 45 1.25 2.92 8.42
CA ALA A 45 2.15 3.56 9.37
C ALA A 45 3.49 4.05 8.76
N ARG A 46 3.77 3.81 7.48
CA ARG A 46 5.05 4.22 6.85
C ARG A 46 5.08 5.70 6.51
N ALA A 47 6.27 6.29 6.61
CA ALA A 47 6.50 7.66 6.21
C ALA A 47 6.08 7.89 4.75
N GLY A 48 5.43 9.01 4.49
CA GLY A 48 4.96 9.37 3.16
C GLY A 48 3.76 8.57 2.66
N PHE A 49 3.04 7.84 3.53
CA PHE A 49 1.83 7.14 3.13
C PHE A 49 0.82 8.08 2.44
N ARG A 50 0.33 7.64 1.29
CA ARG A 50 -0.84 8.23 0.60
C ARG A 50 -1.72 7.12 0.06
N LEU A 51 -3.01 7.37 0.07
CA LEU A 51 -4.02 6.46 -0.42
C LEU A 51 -4.91 7.18 -1.43
N ALA A 52 -5.09 6.57 -2.60
CA ALA A 52 -6.06 6.99 -3.60
C ALA A 52 -7.23 6.00 -3.60
N LEU A 53 -8.45 6.53 -3.56
CA LEU A 53 -9.70 5.78 -3.62
C LEU A 53 -10.45 6.14 -4.89
N ALA A 54 -10.92 5.14 -5.62
CA ALA A 54 -11.80 5.29 -6.76
C ALA A 54 -13.22 4.88 -6.37
N ARG A 55 -14.20 5.77 -6.56
CA ARG A 55 -15.60 5.55 -6.18
C ARG A 55 -16.51 5.70 -7.39
N ASP A 56 -17.53 4.84 -7.50
CA ASP A 56 -18.66 5.03 -8.41
C ASP A 56 -19.93 5.17 -7.57
N GLY A 57 -20.44 6.39 -7.46
CA GLY A 57 -21.48 6.74 -6.49
C GLY A 57 -20.99 6.53 -5.05
N SER A 58 -21.74 5.77 -4.25
CA SER A 58 -21.34 5.44 -2.87
C SER A 58 -20.41 4.23 -2.76
N GLY A 59 -20.13 3.52 -3.86
CA GLY A 59 -19.36 2.28 -3.84
C GLY A 59 -17.87 2.52 -4.10
N LEU A 60 -17.00 1.92 -3.29
CA LEU A 60 -15.58 1.81 -3.58
C LEU A 60 -15.35 0.76 -4.68
N VAL A 61 -14.72 1.16 -5.77
CA VAL A 61 -14.45 0.29 -6.95
C VAL A 61 -12.96 0.09 -7.21
N GLY A 62 -12.09 0.83 -6.52
CA GLY A 62 -10.64 0.73 -6.66
C GLY A 62 -9.92 1.47 -5.54
N PHE A 63 -8.71 1.04 -5.23
CA PHE A 63 -7.79 1.83 -4.41
C PHE A 63 -6.35 1.52 -4.79
N ALA A 64 -5.46 2.46 -4.51
CA ALA A 64 -4.02 2.31 -4.62
C ALA A 64 -3.36 3.09 -3.48
N TYR A 65 -2.25 2.61 -2.96
CA TYR A 65 -1.51 3.32 -1.92
C TYR A 65 -0.02 3.18 -2.16
N GLY A 66 0.72 4.17 -1.67
CA GLY A 66 2.16 4.16 -1.68
C GLY A 66 2.72 4.87 -0.46
N TYR A 67 4.02 4.72 -0.26
CA TYR A 67 4.77 5.29 0.84
C TYR A 67 6.24 5.41 0.45
N THR A 68 7.06 6.04 1.29
CA THR A 68 8.50 6.11 1.07
C THR A 68 9.14 4.74 1.36
N GLY A 69 9.81 4.19 0.35
CA GLY A 69 10.52 2.93 0.43
C GLY A 69 11.84 3.08 1.18
N GLU A 70 11.93 2.39 2.31
CA GLU A 70 13.11 2.37 3.17
C GLU A 70 13.77 0.99 3.17
N ARG A 71 15.05 0.93 3.58
CA ARG A 71 15.76 -0.34 3.80
C ARG A 71 15.08 -1.13 4.92
N GLY A 72 15.07 -2.46 4.82
CA GLY A 72 14.30 -3.32 5.75
C GLY A 72 12.84 -3.54 5.31
N GLN A 73 12.46 -3.04 4.13
CA GLN A 73 11.14 -3.25 3.55
C GLN A 73 11.24 -4.21 2.37
N TRP A 74 10.25 -5.09 2.23
CA TRP A 74 10.31 -6.20 1.27
C TRP A 74 10.70 -5.79 -0.14
N TRP A 75 10.07 -4.75 -0.71
CA TRP A 75 10.37 -4.32 -2.08
C TRP A 75 11.79 -3.77 -2.19
N THR A 76 12.18 -2.88 -1.27
CA THR A 76 13.52 -2.27 -1.23
C THR A 76 14.61 -3.32 -1.10
N ASP A 77 14.44 -4.27 -0.18
CA ASP A 77 15.43 -5.32 0.07
C ASP A 77 15.48 -6.32 -1.08
N THR A 78 14.33 -6.65 -1.67
CA THR A 78 14.27 -7.51 -2.87
C THR A 78 14.99 -6.85 -4.04
N ALA A 79 14.75 -5.56 -4.30
CA ALA A 79 15.44 -4.81 -5.35
C ALA A 79 16.96 -4.75 -5.13
N ALA A 80 17.41 -4.62 -3.88
CA ALA A 80 18.83 -4.61 -3.54
C ALA A 80 19.55 -5.93 -3.90
N THR A 81 18.84 -7.05 -4.02
CA THR A 81 19.45 -8.35 -4.39
C THR A 81 19.81 -8.48 -5.87
N VAL A 82 19.21 -7.64 -6.73
CA VAL A 82 19.37 -7.73 -8.19
C VAL A 82 20.08 -6.53 -8.80
N LEU A 83 20.14 -5.40 -8.10
CA LEU A 83 20.82 -4.19 -8.56
C LEU A 83 22.34 -4.27 -8.31
N HIS A 84 23.10 -3.57 -9.17
CA HIS A 84 24.52 -3.34 -8.90
C HIS A 84 24.68 -2.59 -7.55
N PRO A 85 25.66 -2.92 -6.69
CA PRO A 85 25.77 -2.34 -5.35
C PRO A 85 25.78 -0.81 -5.31
N GLU A 86 26.45 -0.17 -6.27
CA GLU A 86 26.49 1.30 -6.36
C GLU A 86 25.11 1.89 -6.68
N VAL A 87 24.34 1.26 -7.58
CA VAL A 87 22.97 1.67 -7.91
C VAL A 87 22.04 1.46 -6.73
N ALA A 88 22.17 0.32 -6.03
CA ALA A 88 21.38 0.04 -4.83
C ALA A 88 21.71 0.99 -3.67
N SER A 89 22.95 1.48 -3.59
CA SER A 89 23.33 2.48 -2.58
C SER A 89 22.71 3.85 -2.89
N ASP A 90 22.67 4.23 -4.16
CA ASP A 90 22.19 5.54 -4.60
C ASP A 90 20.65 5.64 -4.60
N TRP A 91 19.96 4.60 -5.07
CA TRP A 91 18.52 4.67 -5.33
C TRP A 91 17.62 4.16 -4.19
N LEU A 92 18.15 3.32 -3.28
CA LEU A 92 17.33 2.66 -2.26
C LEU A 92 17.51 3.27 -0.87
N GLY A 93 16.40 3.41 -0.12
CA GLY A 93 16.36 4.08 1.18
C GLY A 93 15.98 5.55 1.09
N GLY A 94 14.69 5.83 0.87
CA GLY A 94 14.14 7.18 0.69
C GLY A 94 13.46 7.40 -0.67
N HIS A 95 13.29 6.35 -1.47
CA HIS A 95 12.62 6.47 -2.78
C HIS A 95 11.10 6.43 -2.64
N SER A 96 10.43 6.91 -3.68
CA SER A 96 8.98 6.81 -3.81
C SER A 96 8.56 5.40 -4.21
N SER A 97 7.76 4.73 -3.38
CA SER A 97 7.09 3.48 -3.72
C SER A 97 5.59 3.76 -3.89
N TRP A 98 5.15 3.99 -5.12
CA TRP A 98 3.74 4.14 -5.49
C TRP A 98 3.38 3.13 -6.58
#